data_AF-A0A6J4SV53-F1
#
_entry.id   AF-A0A6J4SV53-F1
#
_cell.length_a   1.000
_cell.length_b   1.000
_cell.length_c   1.000
_cell.angle_alpha   90.00
_cell.angle_beta   90.00
_cell.angle_gamma   90.00
#
_symmetry.space_group_name_H-M   'P 1'
#
loop_
_entity.id
_entity.type
_entity.pdbx_description
1 polymer ?
#
loop_
_entity_poly.entity_id
_entity_poly.type
_entity_poly.pdbx_seq_one_letter_code
_entity_poly.pdbx_strand_id
1 'polypeptide(L)'
;MQEEEVPKTPHPGFRDVNPLAAGVLKRNGVKSWTKPAPSLYPHQWSWDSAFIALGLAHVDNRRATGELEALFSAQWKTGKVPHIVFDPEAPPKSY
;
A
#
# COMPACT_ATOMS: atom_id res chain seq x y z
N MET A 1 -28.14 13.85 39.51
CA MET A 1 -28.35 14.60 38.25
C MET A 1 -27.02 15.31 38.00
N GLN A 2 -26.20 15.00 37.00
CA GLN A 2 -26.41 14.33 35.72
C GLN A 2 -25.14 13.50 35.44
N GLU A 3 -25.29 12.28 34.90
CA GLU A 3 -24.16 11.55 34.30
C GLU A 3 -23.84 12.27 32.99
N GLU A 4 -22.60 12.74 32.85
CA GLU A 4 -22.13 13.38 31.62
C GLU A 4 -21.90 12.28 30.59
N GLU A 5 -22.88 12.09 29.70
CA GLU A 5 -22.82 11.10 28.63
C GLU A 5 -21.77 11.53 27.61
N VAL A 6 -20.56 10.97 27.73
CA VAL A 6 -19.47 11.16 26.76
C VAL A 6 -19.99 10.77 25.38
N PRO A 7 -19.96 11.67 24.37
CA PRO A 7 -20.46 11.36 23.05
C PRO A 7 -19.68 10.18 22.47
N LYS A 8 -20.34 9.02 22.31
CA LYS A 8 -19.82 7.88 21.58
C LYS A 8 -19.67 8.31 20.13
N THR A 9 -18.45 8.66 19.73
CA THR A 9 -18.10 8.74 18.32
C THR A 9 -18.41 7.38 17.70
N PRO A 10 -19.17 7.33 16.58
CA PRO A 10 -19.43 6.07 15.91
C PRO A 10 -18.07 5.50 15.49
N HIS A 11 -17.71 4.35 16.05
CA HIS A 11 -16.58 3.59 15.55
C HIS A 11 -16.93 3.21 14.12
N PRO A 12 -16.14 3.62 13.11
CA PRO A 12 -16.37 3.17 11.74
C PRO A 12 -16.42 1.64 11.79
N GLY A 13 -17.46 1.06 11.20
CA GLY A 13 -17.56 -0.39 11.14
C GLY A 13 -16.33 -0.95 10.43
N PHE A 14 -16.05 -2.24 10.58
CA PHE A 14 -14.94 -2.94 9.88
C PHE A 14 -14.93 -2.75 8.33
N ARG A 15 -15.97 -2.12 7.79
CA ARG A 15 -16.21 -1.84 6.36
C ARG A 15 -15.97 -0.38 5.95
N ASP A 16 -15.84 0.55 6.91
CA ASP A 16 -15.68 1.98 6.59
C ASP A 16 -14.20 2.32 6.49
N VAL A 17 -13.66 2.23 5.27
CA VAL A 17 -12.27 2.63 4.99
C VAL A 17 -12.17 4.15 5.10
N ASN A 18 -11.16 4.64 5.83
CA ASN A 18 -10.86 6.06 5.89
C ASN A 18 -10.52 6.59 4.48
N PRO A 19 -11.28 7.56 3.93
CA PRO A 19 -11.10 8.03 2.56
C PRO A 19 -9.76 8.75 2.33
N LEU A 20 -9.18 9.34 3.38
CA LEU A 20 -7.86 9.95 3.29
C LEU A 20 -6.77 8.89 3.16
N ALA A 21 -6.88 7.78 3.90
CA ALA A 21 -5.96 6.65 3.81
C ALA A 21 -6.03 5.98 2.43
N ALA A 22 -7.25 5.71 1.95
CA ALA A 22 -7.45 5.20 0.58
C ALA A 22 -6.90 6.17 -0.48
N GLY A 23 -7.06 7.48 -0.25
CA GLY A 23 -6.50 8.53 -1.11
C GLY A 23 -4.98 8.52 -1.18
N VAL A 24 -4.28 8.21 -0.07
CA VAL A 24 -2.82 8.05 -0.06
C VAL A 24 -2.40 6.88 -0.97
N LEU A 25 -3.01 5.71 -0.80
CA LEU A 25 -2.69 4.53 -1.62
C LEU A 25 -2.95 4.80 -3.11
N LYS A 26 -4.05 5.46 -3.44
CA LYS A 26 -4.37 5.84 -4.83
C LYS A 26 -3.34 6.78 -5.43
N ARG A 27 -2.89 7.80 -4.69
CA ARG A 27 -1.90 8.78 -5.19
C ARG A 27 -0.52 8.18 -5.39
N ASN A 28 -0.15 7.20 -4.56
CA ASN A 28 1.16 6.55 -4.64
C ASN A 28 1.21 5.39 -5.64
N GLY A 29 0.07 4.99 -6.21
CA GLY A 29 0.00 3.89 -7.18
C GLY A 29 0.73 4.20 -8.48
N VAL A 30 1.52 3.24 -8.95
CA VAL A 30 2.29 3.28 -10.20
C VAL A 30 2.04 1.98 -10.96
N LYS A 31 1.28 2.06 -12.07
CA LYS A 31 0.91 0.89 -12.88
C LYS A 31 0.30 -0.22 -12.00
N SER A 32 1.02 -1.32 -11.79
CA SER A 32 0.62 -2.49 -11.00
C SER A 32 1.15 -2.52 -9.56
N TRP A 33 1.98 -1.56 -9.14
CA TRP A 33 2.58 -1.52 -7.81
C TRP A 33 2.49 -0.12 -7.17
N THR A 34 2.92 0.07 -5.93
CA THR A 34 2.72 1.33 -5.19
C THR A 34 4.02 1.81 -4.55
N LYS A 35 4.34 3.10 -4.71
CA LYS A 35 5.49 3.72 -4.04
C LYS A 35 5.24 3.82 -2.53
N PRO A 36 6.17 3.39 -1.66
CA PRO A 36 6.02 3.59 -0.23
C PRO A 36 5.98 5.08 0.14
N ALA A 37 6.85 5.88 -0.48
CA ALA A 37 6.84 7.33 -0.39
C ALA A 37 7.16 7.94 -1.77
N PRO A 38 6.38 8.92 -2.27
CA PRO A 38 6.45 9.40 -3.65
C PRO A 38 7.84 9.85 -4.13
N SER A 39 8.64 10.46 -3.25
CA SER A 39 9.96 11.02 -3.57
C SER A 39 11.12 10.26 -2.94
N LEU A 40 10.97 9.79 -1.70
CA LEU A 40 12.06 9.14 -0.95
C LEU A 40 12.25 7.67 -1.34
N TYR A 41 11.18 6.98 -1.73
CA TYR A 41 11.21 5.56 -2.08
C TYR A 41 10.57 5.34 -3.45
N PRO A 42 11.27 5.66 -4.55
CA PRO A 42 10.72 5.61 -5.90
C PRO A 42 10.73 4.19 -6.51
N HIS A 43 10.82 3.16 -5.69
CA HIS A 43 10.91 1.75 -6.08
C HIS A 43 9.90 0.91 -5.30
N GLN A 44 9.62 -0.30 -5.77
CA GLN A 44 8.76 -1.22 -5.03
C GLN A 44 9.57 -1.91 -3.94
N TRP A 45 9.08 -1.89 -2.70
CA TRP A 45 9.72 -2.55 -1.57
C TRP A 45 8.89 -3.74 -1.11
N SER A 46 9.56 -4.85 -0.77
CA SER A 46 8.89 -6.12 -0.49
C SER A 46 7.95 -6.05 0.71
N TRP A 47 8.44 -5.58 1.86
CA TRP A 47 7.62 -5.48 3.07
C TRP A 47 6.49 -4.46 2.83
N ASP A 48 6.82 -3.28 2.32
CA ASP A 48 5.86 -2.21 2.05
C ASP A 48 4.73 -2.70 1.14
N SER A 49 5.04 -3.45 0.08
CA SER A 49 4.05 -4.04 -0.82
C SER A 49 3.09 -4.99 -0.11
N ALA A 50 3.56 -5.77 0.86
CA ALA A 50 2.69 -6.65 1.64
C ALA A 50 1.66 -5.86 2.47
N PHE A 51 2.09 -4.77 3.11
CA PHE A 51 1.21 -3.92 3.91
C PHE A 51 0.30 -3.05 3.04
N ILE A 52 0.80 -2.59 1.90
CA ILE A 52 -0.01 -1.89 0.90
C ILE A 52 -1.08 -2.80 0.33
N ALA A 53 -0.75 -4.04 -0.04
CA ALA A 53 -1.73 -5.03 -0.50
C ALA A 53 -2.80 -5.31 0.57
N LEU A 54 -2.41 -5.41 1.84
CA LEU A 54 -3.36 -5.55 2.95
C LEU A 54 -4.32 -4.34 3.02
N GLY A 55 -3.80 -3.11 2.93
CA GLY A 55 -4.64 -1.90 2.89
C GLY A 55 -5.55 -1.83 1.66
N LEU A 56 -5.01 -2.19 0.49
CA LEU A 56 -5.75 -2.25 -0.77
C LEU A 56 -6.85 -3.31 -0.75
N ALA A 57 -6.71 -4.42 -0.01
CA ALA A 57 -7.75 -5.46 0.07
C ALA A 57 -9.07 -4.94 0.67
N HIS A 58 -9.02 -3.86 1.44
CA HIS A 58 -10.23 -3.19 1.95
C HIS A 58 -10.85 -2.22 0.93
N VAL A 59 -10.15 -1.87 -0.15
CA VAL A 59 -10.56 -0.87 -1.15
C VAL A 59 -10.88 -1.52 -2.51
N ASP A 60 -9.95 -2.33 -3.01
CA ASP A 60 -10.02 -3.04 -4.29
C ASP A 60 -9.12 -4.29 -4.25
N ASN A 61 -9.74 -5.46 -4.12
CA ASN A 61 -9.06 -6.75 -4.10
C ASN A 61 -8.26 -7.07 -5.37
N ARG A 62 -8.69 -6.58 -6.55
CA ARG A 62 -7.92 -6.79 -7.78
C ARG A 62 -6.63 -5.98 -7.74
N ARG A 63 -6.69 -4.74 -7.25
CA ARG A 63 -5.51 -3.90 -7.11
C ARG A 63 -4.54 -4.45 -6.06
N ALA A 64 -5.06 -5.01 -4.96
CA ALA A 64 -4.26 -5.70 -3.95
C ALA A 64 -3.53 -6.92 -4.52
N THR A 65 -4.22 -7.72 -5.33
CA THR A 65 -3.62 -8.87 -6.01
C THR A 65 -2.52 -8.43 -6.98
N GLY A 66 -2.79 -7.39 -7.78
CA GLY A 66 -1.80 -6.85 -8.73
C GLY A 66 -0.53 -6.32 -8.05
N GLU A 67 -0.63 -5.77 -6.84
CA GLU A 67 0.53 -5.34 -6.05
C GLU A 67 1.47 -6.51 -5.74
N LEU A 68 0.89 -7.65 -5.32
CA LEU A 68 1.63 -8.87 -5.00
C LEU A 68 2.15 -9.55 -6.28
N GLU A 69 1.34 -9.64 -7.34
CA GLU A 69 1.78 -10.20 -8.62
C GLU A 69 2.98 -9.44 -9.19
N ALA A 70 2.97 -8.10 -9.10
CA ALA A 70 4.11 -7.27 -9.48
C ALA A 70 5.37 -7.61 -8.67
N LEU A 71 5.26 -7.73 -7.34
CA LEU A 71 6.38 -8.10 -6.48
C LEU A 71 6.92 -9.51 -6.80
N PHE A 72 6.03 -10.50 -6.92
CA PHE A 72 6.40 -11.89 -7.19
C PHE A 72 6.90 -12.11 -8.62
N SER A 73 6.60 -11.22 -9.57
CA SER A 73 7.22 -11.25 -10.90
C SER A 73 8.74 -11.06 -10.86
N ALA A 74 9.26 -10.43 -9.80
CA ALA A 74 10.69 -10.25 -9.55
C ALA A 74 11.31 -11.36 -8.68
N GLN A 75 10.54 -12.39 -8.32
CA GLN A 75 11.03 -13.52 -7.53
C GLN A 75 12.14 -14.25 -8.29
N TRP A 76 13.24 -14.54 -7.60
CA TRP A 76 14.36 -15.25 -8.19
C TRP A 76 14.00 -16.71 -8.41
N LYS A 77 14.71 -17.37 -9.33
CA LYS A 77 14.56 -18.82 -9.59
C LYS A 77 14.77 -19.69 -8.34
N THR A 78 15.49 -19.18 -7.34
CA THR A 78 15.71 -19.84 -6.04
C THR A 78 14.57 -19.67 -5.05
N GLY A 79 13.52 -18.92 -5.39
CA GLY A 79 12.38 -18.62 -4.52
C GLY A 79 12.54 -17.36 -3.67
N LYS A 80 13.70 -16.69 -3.67
CA LYS A 80 13.90 -15.43 -2.96
C LYS A 80 13.08 -14.31 -3.61
N VAL A 81 12.23 -13.66 -2.83
CA VAL A 81 11.62 -12.37 -3.20
C VAL A 81 12.61 -11.25 -2.83
N PRO A 82 13.04 -10.41 -3.78
CA PRO A 82 14.01 -9.36 -3.49
C PRO A 82 13.40 -8.27 -2.59
N HIS A 83 14.23 -7.60 -1.79
CA HIS A 83 13.77 -6.52 -0.91
C HIS A 83 13.30 -5.29 -1.68
N ILE A 84 13.90 -5.03 -2.85
CA ILE A 84 13.60 -3.89 -3.71
C ILE A 84 13.47 -4.39 -5.15
N VAL A 85 12.42 -3.96 -5.85
CA VAL A 85 12.27 -4.07 -7.31
C VAL A 85 12.41 -2.67 -7.89
N PHE A 86 13.46 -2.46 -8.68
CA PHE A 86 13.80 -1.14 -9.21
C PHE A 86 12.88 -0.75 -10.37
N ASP A 87 12.33 0.45 -10.27
CA ASP A 87 11.57 1.09 -11.35
C ASP A 87 12.53 1.75 -12.34
N PRO A 88 12.54 1.33 -13.63
CA PRO A 88 13.37 1.95 -14.66
C PRO A 88 13.01 3.43 -14.92
N GLU A 89 11.78 3.84 -14.58
CA GLU A 89 11.30 5.21 -14.74
C GLU A 89 11.62 6.10 -13.53
N ALA A 90 12.28 5.56 -12.50
CA ALA A 90 12.70 6.34 -11.34
C ALA A 90 13.76 7.40 -11.74
N PRO A 91 13.76 8.58 -11.08
CA PRO A 91 14.74 9.63 -11.35
C PRO A 91 16.19 9.14 -11.23
N PRO A 92 17.14 9.73 -11.97
CA PRO A 92 18.56 9.44 -11.78
C PRO A 92 19.00 9.71 -10.34
N LYS A 93 19.93 8.90 -9.82
CA LYS A 93 20.45 8.98 -8.44
C LYS A 93 19.42 8.74 -7.32
N SER A 94 18.40 7.93 -7.60
CA SER A 94 17.41 7.48 -6.61
C SER A 94 17.89 6.33 -5.71
N TYR A 95 19.21 6.22 -5.48
CA TYR A 95 19.87 5.06 -4.87
C TYR A 95 20.90 5.51 -3.83
#